data_AF-A0A135RTP7-F1
#
_entry.id   AF-A0A135RTP7-F1
#
_cell.length_a   1.000
_cell.length_b   1.000
_cell.length_c   1.000
_cell.angle_alpha   90.00
_cell.angle_beta   90.00
_cell.angle_gamma   90.00
#
_symmetry.space_group_name_H-M   'P 1'
#
loop_
_entity.id
_entity.type
_entity.pdbx_description
1 polymer ?
#
loop_
_entity_poly.entity_id
_entity_poly.type
_entity_poly.pdbx_seq_one_letter_code
_entity_poly.pdbx_strand_id
1 'polypeptide(L)'
;MKTGVPEYVGEGTACLGHVHVTDLALLYELVLSKVLSGENIPSSRRGIYFSNTGSHNWRDLATLVGKAGASIGALDSIEPRSVSLEEAGSRCLNGTPQIAEMNYAAHSSTKPVLAPELGWKPLKTEADWKGSFVEAFRMVLDEQVQ
;
A
#
# COMPACT_ATOMS: atom_id res chain seq x y z
N MET A 1 1.55 -16.30 9.06
CA MET A 1 2.59 -16.10 8.03
C MET A 1 3.48 -17.33 7.99
N LYS A 2 3.66 -17.98 6.84
CA LYS A 2 4.24 -19.35 6.80
C LYS A 2 5.76 -19.44 7.02
N THR A 3 6.49 -18.32 7.04
CA THR A 3 7.96 -18.32 7.14
C THR A 3 8.56 -17.57 8.33
N GLY A 4 7.76 -16.80 9.09
CA GLY A 4 8.27 -16.01 10.23
C GLY A 4 9.26 -14.89 9.87
N VAL A 5 9.55 -14.67 8.59
CA VAL A 5 10.55 -13.72 8.09
C VAL A 5 9.90 -12.81 7.03
N PRO A 6 10.10 -11.49 7.08
CA PRO A 6 9.61 -10.57 6.05
C PRO A 6 10.38 -10.77 4.73
N GLU A 7 9.67 -10.70 3.60
CA GLU A 7 10.21 -11.00 2.27
C GLU A 7 9.97 -9.84 1.30
N TYR A 8 10.88 -9.64 0.35
CA TYR A 8 10.71 -8.74 -0.80
C TYR A 8 11.26 -9.38 -2.07
N VAL A 9 10.83 -8.94 -3.25
CA VAL A 9 11.26 -9.53 -4.53
C VAL A 9 12.54 -8.86 -5.06
N GLY A 10 13.51 -9.67 -5.50
CA GLY A 10 14.71 -9.20 -6.18
C GLY A 10 15.50 -8.19 -5.34
N GLU A 11 15.84 -7.03 -5.91
CA GLU A 11 16.50 -5.96 -5.15
C GLU A 11 15.53 -5.15 -4.27
N GLY A 12 14.21 -5.26 -4.48
CA GLY A 12 13.21 -4.50 -3.72
C GLY A 12 13.26 -2.98 -3.95
N THR A 13 13.89 -2.52 -5.03
CA THR A 13 14.04 -1.09 -5.37
C THR A 13 12.86 -0.51 -6.15
N ALA A 14 11.94 -1.36 -6.61
CA ALA A 14 10.70 -0.91 -7.24
C ALA A 14 9.86 -0.12 -6.22
N CYS A 15 9.26 0.99 -6.67
CA CYS A 15 8.49 1.88 -5.81
C CYS A 15 7.03 1.89 -6.21
N LEU A 16 6.15 1.90 -5.21
CA LEU A 16 4.72 2.10 -5.38
C LEU A 16 4.22 3.26 -4.52
N GLY A 17 3.24 3.95 -5.08
CA GLY A 17 2.41 4.89 -4.36
C GLY A 17 1.46 4.20 -3.40
N HIS A 18 1.12 4.86 -2.29
CA HIS A 18 0.09 4.42 -1.36
C HIS A 18 -0.84 5.54 -0.94
N VAL A 19 -2.04 5.15 -0.49
CA VAL A 19 -3.06 6.01 0.10
C VAL A 19 -3.82 5.23 1.15
N HIS A 20 -4.21 5.87 2.24
CA HIS A 20 -5.09 5.24 3.22
C HIS A 20 -6.52 5.14 2.68
N VAL A 21 -7.23 4.03 2.95
CA VAL A 21 -8.58 3.79 2.41
C VAL A 21 -9.58 4.90 2.75
N THR A 22 -9.51 5.45 3.96
CA THR A 22 -10.33 6.62 4.37
C THR A 22 -10.06 7.86 3.52
N ASP A 23 -8.79 8.17 3.22
CA ASP A 23 -8.45 9.34 2.41
C ASP A 23 -8.89 9.17 0.95
N LEU A 24 -8.83 7.94 0.45
CA LEU A 24 -9.38 7.58 -0.84
C LEU A 24 -10.91 7.74 -0.87
N ALA A 25 -11.61 7.29 0.17
CA ALA A 25 -13.06 7.47 0.28
C ALA A 25 -13.45 8.97 0.30
N LEU A 26 -12.72 9.80 1.06
CA LEU A 26 -12.95 11.25 1.09
C LEU A 26 -12.75 11.91 -0.28
N LEU A 27 -11.84 11.40 -1.11
CA LEU A 27 -11.70 11.89 -2.49
C LEU A 27 -12.95 11.54 -3.33
N TYR A 28 -13.45 10.31 -3.21
CA TYR A 28 -14.67 9.90 -3.90
C TYR A 28 -15.87 10.74 -3.47
N GLU A 29 -16.04 10.95 -2.17
CA GLU A 29 -17.11 11.79 -1.62
C GLU A 29 -17.03 13.23 -2.14
N LEU A 30 -15.82 13.81 -2.17
CA LEU A 30 -15.60 15.16 -2.70
C LEU A 30 -15.98 15.25 -4.18
N VAL A 31 -15.46 14.35 -5.02
CA VAL A 31 -15.77 14.35 -6.46
C VAL A 31 -17.26 14.17 -6.70
N LEU A 32 -17.89 13.23 -5.99
CA LEU A 32 -19.33 12.98 -6.08
C LEU A 32 -20.15 14.21 -5.66
N SER A 33 -19.80 14.83 -4.53
CA SER A 33 -20.47 16.03 -4.01
C SER A 33 -20.43 17.20 -5.02
N LYS A 34 -19.26 17.43 -5.64
CA LYS A 34 -19.10 18.47 -6.67
C LYS A 34 -19.97 18.20 -7.89
N VAL A 35 -20.00 16.96 -8.37
CA VAL A 35 -20.86 16.55 -9.50
C VAL A 35 -22.34 16.75 -9.18
N LEU A 36 -22.79 16.31 -7.99
CA LEU A 36 -24.19 16.46 -7.57
C LEU A 36 -24.60 17.92 -7.37
N SER A 37 -23.66 18.79 -7.02
CA SER A 37 -23.87 20.24 -6.89
C SER A 37 -23.86 20.98 -8.23
N GLY A 38 -23.64 20.28 -9.34
CA GLY A 38 -23.55 20.88 -10.68
C GLY A 38 -22.26 21.68 -10.91
N GLU A 39 -21.22 21.48 -10.09
CA GLU A 39 -19.93 22.14 -10.30
C GLU A 39 -19.25 21.61 -11.56
N ASN A 40 -18.64 22.51 -12.34
CA ASN A 40 -17.88 22.15 -13.52
C ASN A 40 -16.46 21.72 -13.14
N ILE A 41 -16.28 20.44 -12.82
CA ILE A 41 -14.96 19.83 -12.56
C ILE A 41 -14.43 19.10 -13.80
N PRO A 42 -13.09 18.93 -13.94
CA PRO A 42 -12.52 18.10 -15.00
C PRO A 42 -13.14 16.69 -15.05
N SER A 43 -13.51 16.23 -16.25
CA SER A 43 -14.16 14.94 -16.48
C SER A 43 -13.59 14.24 -17.71
N SER A 44 -14.02 12.99 -17.96
CA SER A 44 -13.54 12.17 -19.08
C SER A 44 -12.00 12.04 -19.06
N ARG A 45 -11.32 12.21 -20.20
CA ARG A 45 -9.85 12.13 -20.28
C ARG A 45 -9.10 13.18 -19.44
N ARG A 46 -9.77 14.26 -19.03
CA ARG A 46 -9.20 15.30 -18.16
C ARG A 46 -9.56 15.10 -16.68
N GLY A 47 -10.44 14.15 -16.35
CA GLY A 47 -10.94 13.91 -15.00
C GLY A 47 -10.30 12.71 -14.31
N ILE A 48 -8.98 12.52 -14.47
CA ILE A 48 -8.24 11.45 -13.81
C ILE A 48 -7.68 12.01 -12.50
N TYR A 49 -8.29 11.64 -11.38
CA TYR A 49 -7.91 12.10 -10.05
C TYR A 49 -7.04 11.04 -9.37
N PHE A 50 -5.74 11.30 -9.25
CA PHE A 50 -4.85 10.47 -8.44
C PHE A 50 -5.00 10.81 -6.96
N SER A 51 -4.83 9.79 -6.11
CA SER A 51 -5.01 9.85 -4.66
C SER A 51 -3.72 9.58 -3.89
N ASN A 52 -2.56 9.60 -4.54
CA ASN A 52 -1.33 9.16 -3.90
C ASN A 52 -0.89 10.11 -2.77
N THR A 53 -0.73 9.60 -1.54
CA THR A 53 -0.33 10.42 -0.37
C THR A 53 1.10 10.17 0.08
N GLY A 54 1.72 9.08 -0.39
CA GLY A 54 3.11 8.73 -0.10
C GLY A 54 3.62 7.66 -1.07
N SER A 55 4.84 7.18 -0.85
CA SER A 55 5.39 6.06 -1.61
C SER A 55 6.39 5.27 -0.76
N HIS A 56 6.63 4.03 -1.17
CA HIS A 56 7.64 3.16 -0.56
C HIS A 56 8.33 2.33 -1.64
N ASN A 57 9.54 1.84 -1.34
CA ASN A 57 10.10 0.69 -2.03
C ASN A 57 9.86 -0.59 -1.21
N TRP A 58 9.98 -1.74 -1.86
CA TRP A 58 9.65 -3.02 -1.24
C TRP A 58 10.62 -3.46 -0.14
N ARG A 59 11.91 -3.13 -0.28
CA ARG A 59 12.93 -3.46 0.73
C ARG A 59 12.69 -2.71 2.03
N ASP A 60 12.42 -1.41 1.95
CA ASP A 60 12.14 -0.57 3.11
C ASP A 60 10.80 -0.95 3.74
N LEU A 61 9.78 -1.22 2.93
CA LEU A 61 8.49 -1.74 3.42
C LEU A 61 8.68 -3.05 4.20
N ALA A 62 9.37 -4.03 3.62
CA ALA A 62 9.62 -5.31 4.28
C ALA A 62 10.39 -5.14 5.60
N THR A 63 11.33 -4.19 5.65
CA THR A 63 12.06 -3.84 6.89
C THR A 63 11.13 -3.26 7.96
N LEU A 64 10.21 -2.36 7.58
CA LEU A 64 9.24 -1.77 8.51
C LEU A 64 8.25 -2.82 9.03
N VAL A 65 7.78 -3.71 8.15
CA VAL A 65 6.94 -4.86 8.51
C VAL A 65 7.67 -5.80 9.46
N GLY A 66 8.95 -6.11 9.20
CA GLY A 66 9.79 -6.91 10.08
C GLY A 66 9.88 -6.34 11.49
N LYS A 67 10.19 -5.04 11.60
CA LYS A 67 10.22 -4.32 12.89
C LYS A 67 8.88 -4.38 13.61
N ALA A 68 7.78 -4.11 12.89
CA ALA A 68 6.43 -4.14 13.46
C ALA A 68 6.06 -5.54 13.98
N GLY A 69 6.26 -6.59 13.17
CA GLY A 69 5.93 -7.96 13.54
C GLY A 69 6.77 -8.47 14.70
N ALA A 70 8.09 -8.24 14.68
CA ALA A 70 8.96 -8.63 15.78
C ALA A 70 8.63 -7.91 17.09
N SER A 71 8.21 -6.63 17.03
CA SER A 71 7.87 -5.83 18.23
C SER A 71 6.71 -6.41 19.04
N ILE A 72 5.87 -7.24 18.43
CA ILE A 72 4.74 -7.90 19.08
C ILE A 72 4.87 -9.44 19.08
N GLY A 73 6.02 -9.99 18.70
CA GLY A 73 6.28 -11.43 18.65
C GLY A 73 5.56 -12.18 17.52
N ALA A 74 5.08 -11.48 16.48
CA ALA A 74 4.41 -12.08 15.32
C ALA A 74 5.38 -12.62 14.25
N LEU A 75 6.64 -12.15 14.27
CA LEU A 75 7.70 -12.57 13.37
C LEU A 75 8.97 -12.92 14.16
N ASP A 76 9.72 -13.90 13.64
CA ASP A 76 10.95 -14.41 14.24
C ASP A 76 12.18 -13.57 13.83
N SER A 77 12.07 -12.79 12.74
CA SER A 77 13.16 -11.94 12.23
C SER A 77 12.68 -10.54 11.91
N ILE A 78 13.51 -9.56 12.27
CA ILE A 78 13.39 -8.16 11.84
C ILE A 78 13.95 -7.98 10.42
N GLU A 79 15.03 -8.71 10.10
CA GLU A 79 15.76 -8.55 8.85
C GLU A 79 15.01 -9.22 7.70
N PRO A 80 14.66 -8.46 6.64
CA PRO A 80 13.99 -9.01 5.49
C PRO A 80 14.94 -9.73 4.54
N ARG A 81 14.41 -10.69 3.79
CA ARG A 81 15.17 -11.39 2.75
C ARG A 81 14.59 -11.17 1.37
N SER A 82 15.47 -11.21 0.37
CA SER A 82 15.07 -11.28 -1.02
C SER A 82 14.52 -12.68 -1.37
N VAL A 83 13.53 -12.70 -2.26
CA VAL A 83 13.00 -13.89 -2.92
C VAL A 83 12.92 -13.68 -4.44
N SER A 84 12.91 -14.78 -5.18
CA SER A 84 12.68 -14.74 -6.63
C SER A 84 11.19 -14.49 -6.97
N LEU A 85 10.93 -14.13 -8.23
CA LEU A 85 9.56 -13.98 -8.73
C LEU A 85 8.80 -15.31 -8.73
N GLU A 86 9.49 -16.41 -9.00
CA GLU A 86 8.94 -17.77 -8.94
C GLU A 86 8.52 -18.14 -7.51
N GLU A 87 9.38 -17.86 -6.53
CA GLU A 87 9.08 -18.09 -5.11
C GLU A 87 7.88 -17.25 -4.67
N ALA A 88 7.87 -15.94 -4.99
CA ALA A 88 6.80 -15.03 -4.62
C ALA A 88 5.46 -15.39 -5.30
N GLY A 89 5.49 -15.72 -6.59
CA GLY A 89 4.29 -16.08 -7.36
C GLY A 89 3.65 -17.35 -6.83
N SER A 90 4.45 -18.40 -6.65
CA SER A 90 3.95 -19.71 -6.18
C SER A 90 3.47 -19.66 -4.73
N ARG A 91 4.17 -18.96 -3.83
CA ARG A 91 3.88 -18.99 -2.38
C ARG A 91 2.86 -17.96 -1.92
N CYS A 92 2.87 -16.76 -2.51
CA CYS A 92 2.07 -15.64 -2.02
C CYS A 92 0.81 -15.39 -2.85
N LEU A 93 0.84 -15.66 -4.16
CA LEU A 93 -0.24 -15.28 -5.07
C LEU A 93 -0.93 -16.48 -5.73
N ASN A 94 -0.42 -17.70 -5.54
CA ASN A 94 -0.80 -18.88 -6.32
C ASN A 94 -0.78 -18.57 -7.84
N GLY A 95 0.24 -17.84 -8.28
CA GLY A 95 0.32 -17.24 -9.61
C GLY A 95 1.67 -17.44 -10.30
N THR A 96 1.77 -16.95 -11.53
CA THR A 96 3.01 -17.02 -12.33
C THR A 96 4.02 -15.95 -11.89
N PRO A 97 5.30 -16.07 -12.28
CA PRO A 97 6.31 -15.03 -12.04
C PRO A 97 5.89 -13.65 -12.57
N GLN A 98 5.18 -13.57 -13.69
CA GLN A 98 4.68 -12.31 -14.26
C GLN A 98 3.61 -11.67 -13.37
N ILE A 99 2.75 -12.47 -12.73
CA ILE A 99 1.78 -11.96 -11.76
C ILE A 99 2.52 -11.44 -10.52
N ALA A 100 3.54 -12.15 -10.05
CA ALA A 100 4.38 -11.67 -8.94
C ALA A 100 5.10 -10.37 -9.28
N GLU A 101 5.60 -10.24 -10.51
CA GLU A 101 6.29 -9.05 -10.98
C GLU A 101 5.38 -7.83 -10.96
N MET A 102 4.18 -7.97 -11.53
CA MET A 102 3.18 -6.90 -11.57
C MET A 102 2.76 -6.42 -10.17
N ASN A 103 2.74 -7.31 -9.17
CA ASN A 103 2.28 -6.99 -7.82
C ASN A 103 3.41 -6.55 -6.88
N TYR A 104 4.61 -7.13 -6.99
CA TYR A 104 5.70 -6.98 -6.01
C TYR A 104 7.01 -6.42 -6.57
N ALA A 105 7.11 -6.20 -7.88
CA ALA A 105 8.31 -5.64 -8.52
C ALA A 105 8.00 -4.53 -9.54
N ALA A 106 6.73 -4.19 -9.76
CA ALA A 106 6.34 -3.09 -10.61
C ALA A 106 6.66 -1.74 -9.97
N HIS A 107 7.05 -0.78 -10.80
CA HIS A 107 7.26 0.61 -10.38
C HIS A 107 6.10 1.47 -10.89
N SER A 108 5.46 2.21 -9.98
CA SER A 108 4.40 3.16 -10.32
C SER A 108 4.48 4.38 -9.42
N SER A 109 4.48 5.55 -10.05
CA SER A 109 4.54 6.84 -9.36
C SER A 109 3.53 7.78 -9.98
N THR A 110 2.62 8.29 -9.15
CA THR A 110 1.60 9.24 -9.56
C THR A 110 1.65 10.47 -8.65
N LYS A 111 1.26 11.62 -9.20
CA LYS A 111 1.18 12.88 -8.46
C LYS A 111 -0.27 13.35 -8.44
N PRO A 112 -0.88 13.57 -7.26
CA PRO A 112 -2.24 14.06 -7.18
C PRO A 112 -2.26 15.57 -7.46
N VAL A 113 -2.49 15.96 -8.71
CA VAL A 113 -2.60 17.39 -9.09
C VAL A 113 -4.03 17.87 -8.94
N LEU A 114 -4.97 17.20 -9.64
CA LEU A 114 -6.37 17.63 -9.67
C LEU A 114 -7.09 17.46 -8.32
N ALA A 115 -6.76 16.44 -7.55
CA ALA A 115 -7.45 16.17 -6.28
C ALA A 115 -7.23 17.31 -5.25
N PRO A 116 -5.99 17.75 -4.96
CA PRO A 116 -5.77 18.92 -4.10
C PRO A 116 -6.36 20.22 -4.65
N GLU A 117 -6.36 20.43 -5.97
CA GLU A 117 -7.00 21.60 -6.60
C GLU A 117 -8.52 21.63 -6.37
N LEU A 118 -9.17 20.47 -6.27
CA LEU A 118 -10.59 20.36 -5.87
C LEU A 118 -10.82 20.57 -4.37
N GLY A 119 -9.77 20.70 -3.56
CA GLY A 119 -9.84 20.85 -2.12
C GLY A 119 -9.70 19.55 -1.34
N TRP A 120 -9.28 18.44 -1.98
CA TRP A 120 -9.00 17.20 -1.27
C TRP A 120 -7.81 17.37 -0.33
N LYS A 121 -7.99 17.00 0.94
CA LYS A 121 -6.98 17.07 1.99
C LYS A 121 -6.95 15.73 2.73
N PRO A 122 -5.95 14.88 2.45
CA PRO A 122 -5.75 13.64 3.19
C PRO A 122 -5.62 13.92 4.69
N LEU A 123 -6.20 13.05 5.50
CA LEU A 123 -6.14 13.11 6.95
C LEU A 123 -4.99 12.27 7.51
N LYS A 124 -4.60 11.19 6.81
CA LYS A 124 -3.57 10.28 7.29
C LYS A 124 -2.17 10.76 6.94
N THR A 125 -1.28 10.57 7.89
CA THR A 125 0.12 10.96 7.82
C THR A 125 1.02 9.75 7.61
N GLU A 126 2.30 10.01 7.37
CA GLU A 126 3.35 9.00 7.38
C GLU A 126 3.42 8.22 8.71
N ALA A 127 3.07 8.86 9.83
CA ALA A 127 3.03 8.19 11.13
C ALA A 127 1.86 7.19 11.21
N ASP A 128 0.68 7.55 10.68
CA ASP A 128 -0.45 6.62 10.57
C ASP A 128 -0.10 5.43 9.67
N TRP A 129 0.57 5.68 8.54
CA TRP A 129 1.01 4.62 7.63
C TRP A 129 1.94 3.63 8.33
N LYS A 130 2.97 4.12 9.04
CA LYS A 130 3.89 3.25 9.80
C LYS A 130 3.20 2.52 10.97
N GLY A 131 2.28 3.19 11.66
CA GLY A 131 1.51 2.60 12.75
C GLY A 131 0.62 1.45 12.29
N SER A 132 0.09 1.54 11.06
CA SER A 132 -0.84 0.55 10.50
C SER A 132 -0.26 -0.87 10.40
N PHE A 133 1.06 -1.04 10.31
CA PHE A 133 1.66 -2.38 10.24
C PHE A 133 1.43 -3.19 11.51
N VAL A 134 1.58 -2.57 12.68
CA VAL A 134 1.32 -3.23 13.97
C VAL A 134 -0.16 -3.54 14.12
N GLU A 135 -1.03 -2.61 13.72
CA GLU A 135 -2.48 -2.83 13.72
C GLU A 135 -2.87 -4.01 12.82
N ALA A 136 -2.30 -4.08 11.61
CA ALA A 136 -2.55 -5.18 10.68
C ALA A 136 -2.14 -6.55 11.25
N PHE A 137 -0.99 -6.63 11.94
CA PHE A 137 -0.62 -7.88 12.62
C PHE A 137 -1.60 -8.25 13.73
N ARG A 138 -2.03 -7.29 14.55
CA ARG A 138 -3.00 -7.54 15.63
C ARG A 138 -4.32 -8.08 15.08
N MET A 139 -4.84 -7.47 14.02
CA MET A 139 -6.07 -7.94 13.37
C MET A 139 -5.96 -9.41 12.93
N VAL A 140 -4.85 -9.78 12.28
CA VAL A 140 -4.63 -11.17 11.81
C VAL A 140 -4.45 -12.15 12.97
N LEU A 141 -3.86 -11.73 14.09
CA LEU A 141 -3.70 -12.57 15.27
C LEU A 141 -5.03 -12.76 16.02
N ASP A 142 -5.84 -11.71 16.13
CA ASP A 142 -7.15 -11.76 16.78
C ASP A 142 -8.12 -12.69 16.01
N GLU A 143 -8.07 -12.68 14.66
CA GLU A 143 -8.83 -13.61 13.80
C GLU A 143 -8.44 -15.08 13.98
N GLN A 144 -7.22 -15.39 14.43
CA GLN A 144 -6.76 -16.76 14.64
C GLN A 144 -7.19 -17.35 15.99
N VAL A 145 -7.66 -16.51 16.91
CA VAL A 145 -8.12 -16.91 18.25
C VAL A 145 -9.64 -17.16 18.27
N GLN A 146 -10.36 -16.76 17.21
CA GLN A 146 -11.79 -17.03 17.00
C GLN A 146 -12.02 -18.35 16.27
#